data_AF-A0A9P9ZA86-F1
#
_entry.id   AF-A0A9P9ZA86-F1
#
_cell.length_a   1.000
_cell.length_b   1.000
_cell.length_c   1.000
_cell.angle_alpha   90.00
_cell.angle_beta   90.00
_cell.angle_gamma   90.00
#
_symmetry.space_group_name_H-M   'P 1'
#
loop_
_entity.id
_entity.type
_entity.pdbx_description
1 polymer ?
#
loop_
_entity_poly.entity_id
_entity_poly.type
_entity_poly.pdbx_seq_one_letter_code
_entity_poly.pdbx_strand_id
1 'polypeptide(L)'
;MTEQTGVNGLCSGIGCCEATIPFQSKSYFIFFDLSDVPFATFTTCRYAVFTEVNRFKFSTSYITTPGSFEKDAFNLSVVLDWTISSETCKLAQRNMTSYACVSNHSTCIYYIGLGYRCSCIHGYQGNPYLRHGCQDIDECLDSSKCYGICTNKPGSFKCDCPPGMHGNGSIPKNCYTNESNIRLWGKLVIGVSISIMVILLSISLVYRVYQRRKVAALKQKYFEQYGGHLLLEKMKSEQGFSFRVFKEEELKEATNNYDRKNVAGEGGNGTVYKGTMNNIVVAIKKCKTIGERERKEFGKEILILSRINHKNIVRILGCCVEVEIPILVYEFISEGTLFDLLHGKHALLISLNNRLRIAQEAAEALAYLHSWATPPIVHRDVKTSNILLDENFIAKVSDFGASVLAPGGEDQFVTHVQGTRGYLDPEYMQTGQLTVKSDVYSFGVVLLELLTGKKAFYTKAHEARCLAADFLTAVRENNIAAILDDNIAGDGKNMGLITSLMELVKGCLQMEGERRPEMKQVAVTLDATIRALENLQPQGIDIS
;
A
#
# COMPACT_ATOMS: atom_id res chain seq x y z
N MET A 1 105.89 -71.73 34.47
CA MET A 1 104.70 -70.85 34.67
C MET A 1 105.15 -69.45 34.31
N THR A 2 104.87 -69.04 33.08
CA THR A 2 105.24 -67.72 32.55
C THR A 2 104.38 -66.64 33.20
N GLU A 3 105.07 -65.70 33.85
CA GLU A 3 104.55 -64.49 34.49
C GLU A 3 103.81 -63.62 33.46
N GLN A 4 102.55 -63.27 33.73
CA GLN A 4 101.84 -62.24 32.98
C GLN A 4 102.14 -60.87 33.61
N THR A 5 102.99 -60.10 32.95
CA THR A 5 103.10 -58.65 33.16
C THR A 5 101.81 -57.95 32.75
N GLY A 6 101.42 -56.88 33.46
CA GLY A 6 100.16 -56.14 33.23
C GLY A 6 99.94 -55.72 31.77
N VAL A 7 98.67 -55.61 31.36
CA VAL A 7 98.25 -55.35 29.97
C VAL A 7 97.90 -53.86 29.81
N ASN A 8 98.38 -53.24 28.73
CA ASN A 8 98.00 -51.87 28.38
C ASN A 8 96.48 -51.70 28.28
N GLY A 9 95.97 -50.58 28.80
CA GLY A 9 94.57 -50.20 28.75
C GLY A 9 93.73 -50.58 29.96
N LEU A 10 94.10 -51.61 30.73
CA LEU A 10 93.37 -52.05 31.92
C LEU A 10 94.21 -51.85 33.19
N CYS A 11 93.70 -51.08 34.16
CA CYS A 11 94.35 -50.91 35.46
C CYS A 11 93.92 -52.03 36.43
N SER A 12 94.48 -53.23 36.24
CA SER A 12 94.22 -54.36 37.14
C SER A 12 95.45 -55.23 37.34
N GLY A 13 95.87 -55.43 38.59
CA GLY A 13 96.93 -56.37 38.96
C GLY A 13 98.27 -55.71 39.29
N ILE A 14 99.37 -56.38 38.93
CA ILE A 14 100.72 -55.94 39.31
C ILE A 14 101.06 -54.63 38.58
N GLY A 15 101.21 -53.55 39.36
CA GLY A 15 101.66 -52.22 38.92
C GLY A 15 100.55 -51.19 38.64
N CYS A 16 99.27 -51.54 38.79
CA CYS A 16 98.18 -50.56 38.76
C CYS A 16 96.97 -51.04 39.58
N CYS A 17 96.41 -50.16 40.40
CA CYS A 17 95.17 -50.39 41.14
C CYS A 17 94.25 -49.17 40.97
N GLU A 18 92.98 -49.43 40.72
CA GLU A 18 91.93 -48.42 40.71
C GLU A 18 90.94 -48.68 41.86
N ALA A 19 90.42 -47.61 42.46
CA ALA A 19 89.38 -47.68 43.47
C ALA A 19 88.36 -46.57 43.22
N THR A 20 87.08 -46.92 43.31
CA THR A 20 86.00 -45.95 43.19
C THR A 20 85.90 -45.12 44.47
N ILE A 21 85.88 -43.79 44.33
CA ILE A 21 85.60 -42.92 45.48
C ILE A 21 84.13 -43.10 45.87
N PRO A 22 83.82 -43.42 47.13
CA PRO A 22 82.44 -43.51 47.59
C PRO A 22 81.69 -42.20 47.38
N PHE A 23 80.45 -42.31 46.93
CA PHE A 23 79.53 -41.18 46.81
C PHE A 23 79.47 -40.40 48.15
N GLN A 24 79.53 -39.06 48.09
CA GLN A 24 79.51 -38.13 49.25
C GLN A 24 80.81 -38.00 50.06
N SER A 25 81.94 -38.54 49.59
CA SER A 25 83.24 -38.32 50.24
C SER A 25 83.65 -36.84 50.13
N LYS A 26 83.72 -36.13 51.26
CA LYS A 26 84.14 -34.71 51.32
C LYS A 26 85.66 -34.53 51.27
N SER A 27 86.40 -35.57 51.69
CA SER A 27 87.86 -35.59 51.76
C SER A 27 88.36 -37.01 51.58
N TYR A 28 89.55 -37.17 51.00
CA TYR A 28 90.22 -38.46 50.85
C TYR A 28 91.72 -38.28 51.07
N PHE A 29 92.36 -39.32 51.63
CA PHE A 29 93.79 -39.35 51.92
C PHE A 29 94.42 -40.58 51.27
N ILE A 30 95.59 -40.41 50.67
CA ILE A 30 96.34 -41.48 50.00
C ILE A 30 97.70 -41.63 50.66
N PHE A 31 98.09 -42.86 51.00
CA PHE A 31 99.40 -43.19 51.55
C PHE A 31 99.96 -44.45 50.86
N PHE A 32 101.29 -44.53 50.76
CA PHE A 32 101.99 -45.68 50.21
C PHE A 32 102.80 -46.37 51.30
N ASP A 33 102.57 -47.66 51.54
CA ASP A 33 103.39 -48.48 52.46
C ASP A 33 104.69 -48.94 51.78
N LEU A 34 105.84 -48.83 52.46
CA LEU A 34 107.18 -49.04 51.92
C LEU A 34 107.85 -50.34 52.43
N SER A 35 107.12 -51.20 53.15
CA SER A 35 107.72 -52.15 54.10
C SER A 35 107.99 -53.60 53.63
N ASP A 36 107.77 -53.99 52.36
CA ASP A 36 108.08 -55.37 51.90
C ASP A 36 108.36 -55.47 50.38
N VAL A 37 109.28 -56.38 50.03
CA VAL A 37 109.73 -56.89 48.70
C VAL A 37 111.16 -56.47 48.26
N PRO A 38 112.12 -57.43 48.15
CA PRO A 38 113.46 -57.19 47.65
C PRO A 38 113.56 -57.25 46.12
N PHE A 39 113.99 -56.12 45.54
CA PHE A 39 114.86 -55.93 44.37
C PHE A 39 114.47 -56.45 42.96
N ALA A 40 114.32 -55.50 42.02
CA ALA A 40 115.37 -55.09 41.05
C ALA A 40 114.95 -54.87 39.57
N THR A 41 113.66 -54.84 39.20
CA THR A 41 113.29 -54.71 37.77
C THR A 41 112.23 -53.63 37.43
N PHE A 42 111.73 -52.86 38.40
CA PHE A 42 110.65 -51.87 38.18
C PHE A 42 110.94 -50.50 38.84
N THR A 43 110.31 -49.41 38.37
CA THR A 43 110.60 -48.03 38.85
C THR A 43 110.30 -47.83 40.35
N THR A 44 111.01 -46.90 41.01
CA THR A 44 110.79 -46.53 42.42
C THR A 44 109.65 -45.53 42.66
N CYS A 45 109.10 -44.90 41.61
CA CYS A 45 108.08 -43.85 41.76
C CYS A 45 106.68 -44.45 41.92
N ARG A 46 105.85 -43.81 42.76
CA ARG A 46 104.46 -44.20 43.04
C ARG A 46 103.54 -43.01 42.83
N TYR A 47 102.43 -43.21 42.12
CA TYR A 47 101.51 -42.14 41.75
C TYR A 47 100.08 -42.47 42.17
N ALA A 48 99.32 -41.44 42.50
CA ALA A 48 97.89 -41.53 42.69
C ALA A 48 97.22 -40.29 42.11
N VAL A 49 96.13 -40.49 41.37
CA VAL A 49 95.39 -39.42 40.68
C VAL A 49 93.90 -39.65 40.81
N PHE A 50 93.14 -38.56 40.87
CA PHE A 50 91.70 -38.60 40.67
C PHE A 50 91.37 -38.27 39.23
N THR A 51 90.52 -39.09 38.64
CA THR A 51 90.12 -38.97 37.25
C THR A 51 88.69 -39.44 37.10
N GLU A 52 88.02 -38.93 36.08
CA GLU A 52 86.71 -39.45 35.66
C GLU A 52 86.80 -40.95 35.35
N VAL A 53 85.75 -41.70 35.70
CA VAL A 53 85.65 -43.15 35.48
C VAL A 53 85.87 -43.46 34.00
N ASN A 54 86.65 -44.50 33.69
CA ASN A 54 87.03 -44.93 32.34
C ASN A 54 87.89 -43.95 31.52
N ARG A 55 88.36 -42.84 32.11
CA ARG A 55 89.20 -41.86 31.40
C ARG A 55 90.69 -42.18 31.46
N PHE A 56 91.13 -42.88 32.52
CA PHE A 56 92.52 -43.32 32.65
C PHE A 56 92.74 -44.67 31.97
N LYS A 57 93.85 -44.78 31.22
CA LYS A 57 94.29 -46.02 30.59
C LYS A 57 95.70 -46.31 31.04
N PHE A 58 95.88 -47.46 31.67
CA PHE A 58 97.18 -47.90 32.15
C PHE A 58 98.14 -48.18 30.98
N SER A 59 99.41 -47.79 31.11
CA SER A 59 100.49 -48.13 30.17
C SER A 59 101.60 -48.86 30.92
N THR A 60 102.09 -49.97 30.38
CA THR A 60 103.23 -50.71 30.96
C THR A 60 104.50 -49.85 31.04
N SER A 61 104.61 -48.80 30.21
CA SER A 61 105.68 -47.81 30.30
C SER A 61 105.75 -47.11 31.66
N TYR A 62 104.63 -47.00 32.39
CA TYR A 62 104.58 -46.43 33.74
C TYR A 62 105.35 -47.25 34.78
N ILE A 63 105.58 -48.55 34.52
CA ILE A 63 106.31 -49.46 35.41
C ILE A 63 107.78 -49.61 34.97
N THR A 64 108.09 -49.42 33.69
CA THR A 64 109.43 -49.67 33.14
C THR A 64 110.26 -48.40 32.92
N THR A 65 109.61 -47.27 32.67
CA THR A 65 110.26 -46.01 32.31
C THR A 65 109.92 -44.91 33.33
N PRO A 66 110.89 -44.48 34.16
CA PRO A 66 110.68 -43.37 35.11
C PRO A 66 110.21 -42.09 34.41
N GLY A 67 109.25 -41.37 35.00
CA GLY A 67 108.76 -40.09 34.48
C GLY A 67 107.72 -40.18 33.34
N SER A 68 107.31 -41.39 32.94
CA SER A 68 106.36 -41.59 31.83
C SER A 68 104.91 -41.27 32.22
N PHE A 69 104.54 -41.44 33.49
CA PHE A 69 103.19 -41.17 33.97
C PHE A 69 102.88 -39.67 34.06
N GLU A 70 103.83 -38.84 34.49
CA GLU A 70 103.63 -37.40 34.71
C GLU A 70 103.23 -36.67 33.43
N LYS A 71 103.71 -37.13 32.27
CA LYS A 71 103.32 -36.58 30.96
C LYS A 71 101.83 -36.75 30.68
N ASP A 72 101.27 -37.89 31.06
CA ASP A 72 99.87 -38.22 30.81
C ASP A 72 98.96 -37.69 31.93
N ALA A 73 99.48 -37.58 33.16
CA ALA A 73 98.74 -37.11 34.33
C ALA A 73 98.15 -35.70 34.17
N PHE A 74 98.84 -34.78 33.47
CA PHE A 74 98.35 -33.42 33.23
C PHE A 74 97.07 -33.34 32.38
N ASN A 75 96.77 -34.39 31.59
CA ASN A 75 95.58 -34.44 30.73
C ASN A 75 94.38 -35.13 31.38
N LEU A 76 94.54 -35.63 32.61
CA LEU A 76 93.43 -36.22 33.36
C LEU A 76 92.52 -35.12 33.89
N SER A 77 91.22 -35.24 33.59
CA SER A 77 90.22 -34.31 34.11
C SER A 77 89.48 -34.94 35.28
N VAL A 78 89.23 -34.12 36.29
CA VAL A 78 88.35 -34.47 37.42
C VAL A 78 87.02 -33.76 37.24
N VAL A 79 85.93 -34.51 37.39
CA VAL A 79 84.58 -33.93 37.45
C VAL A 79 84.28 -33.68 38.92
N LEU A 80 84.26 -32.41 39.32
CA LEU A 80 83.86 -32.00 40.66
C LEU A 80 82.39 -31.65 40.66
N ASP A 81 81.62 -32.36 41.47
CA ASP A 81 80.24 -32.03 41.76
C ASP A 81 80.17 -31.16 43.03
N TRP A 82 79.31 -30.14 43.04
CA TRP A 82 79.33 -29.13 44.12
C TRP A 82 77.93 -28.71 44.55
N THR A 83 77.77 -28.32 45.80
CA THR A 83 76.52 -27.78 46.33
C THR A 83 76.82 -26.57 47.21
N ILE A 84 75.83 -25.70 47.37
CA ILE A 84 75.93 -24.55 48.27
C ILE A 84 75.31 -24.94 49.59
N SER A 85 76.13 -24.91 50.64
CA SER A 85 75.75 -25.29 52.00
C SER A 85 75.27 -26.75 52.10
N SER A 86 75.06 -27.23 53.33
CA SER A 86 74.37 -28.50 53.60
C SER A 86 72.85 -28.32 53.79
N GLU A 87 72.33 -27.11 53.57
CA GLU A 87 70.93 -26.76 53.78
C GLU A 87 70.03 -27.08 52.59
N THR A 88 68.74 -27.33 52.85
CA THR A 88 67.73 -27.44 51.80
C THR A 88 67.38 -26.05 51.25
N CYS A 89 66.85 -26.00 50.03
CA CYS A 89 66.34 -24.76 49.42
C CYS A 89 65.40 -23.97 50.35
N LYS A 90 64.49 -24.66 51.04
CA LYS A 90 63.52 -24.03 51.94
C LYS A 90 64.18 -23.35 53.14
N LEU A 91 65.29 -23.90 53.64
CA LEU A 91 66.04 -23.32 54.76
C LEU A 91 66.91 -22.17 54.27
N ALA A 92 67.63 -22.36 53.17
CA ALA A 92 68.50 -21.34 52.59
C ALA A 92 67.73 -20.07 52.19
N GLN A 93 66.50 -20.21 51.68
CA GLN A 93 65.62 -19.09 51.33
C GLN A 93 65.12 -18.28 52.55
N ARG A 94 65.26 -18.78 53.79
CA ARG A 94 64.90 -18.01 55.00
C ARG A 94 65.95 -16.96 55.33
N ASN A 95 67.22 -17.19 54.96
CA ASN A 95 68.29 -16.24 55.18
C ASN A 95 68.80 -15.67 53.85
N MET A 96 68.13 -14.60 53.39
CA MET A 96 68.46 -13.95 52.12
C MET A 96 69.88 -13.34 52.07
N THR A 97 70.55 -13.14 53.21
CA THR A 97 71.93 -12.62 53.22
C THR A 97 72.97 -13.68 52.82
N SER A 98 72.69 -14.96 53.08
CA SER A 98 73.56 -16.10 52.72
C SER A 98 73.02 -16.91 51.52
N TYR A 99 71.85 -16.53 50.99
CA TYR A 99 71.23 -17.22 49.86
C TYR A 99 71.95 -16.91 48.55
N ALA A 100 72.35 -17.95 47.83
CA ALA A 100 73.24 -17.80 46.68
C ALA A 100 72.52 -17.57 45.34
N CYS A 101 71.22 -17.88 45.21
CA CYS A 101 70.48 -17.67 43.96
C CYS A 101 70.00 -16.21 43.88
N VAL A 102 70.94 -15.31 43.62
CA VAL A 102 70.72 -13.87 43.72
C VAL A 102 70.21 -13.24 42.42
N SER A 103 70.23 -13.96 41.29
CA SER A 103 69.69 -13.43 40.04
C SER A 103 68.18 -13.31 40.09
N ASN A 104 67.64 -12.23 39.53
CA ASN A 104 66.24 -12.21 39.10
C ASN A 104 66.01 -13.37 38.14
N HIS A 105 64.84 -14.02 38.22
CA HIS A 105 64.50 -15.21 37.42
C HIS A 105 65.44 -16.41 37.66
N SER A 106 66.07 -16.50 38.83
CA SER A 106 66.71 -17.74 39.29
C SER A 106 65.83 -18.50 40.28
N THR A 107 66.08 -19.80 40.38
CA THR A 107 65.41 -20.71 41.29
C THR A 107 66.40 -21.64 41.97
N CYS A 108 66.01 -22.09 43.16
CA CYS A 108 66.74 -23.09 43.93
C CYS A 108 66.38 -24.49 43.46
N ILE A 109 67.39 -25.31 43.17
CA ILE A 109 67.25 -26.74 42.88
C ILE A 109 67.88 -27.52 44.03
N TYR A 110 67.07 -28.30 44.72
CA TYR A 110 67.54 -29.19 45.78
C TYR A 110 68.28 -30.38 45.20
N TYR A 111 69.48 -30.67 45.72
CA TYR A 111 70.31 -31.77 45.24
C TYR A 111 70.48 -32.81 46.36
N ILE A 112 69.67 -33.87 46.30
CA ILE A 112 69.71 -35.14 47.05
C ILE A 112 70.51 -35.10 48.37
N GLY A 113 70.04 -34.31 49.35
CA GLY A 113 70.58 -34.29 50.71
C GLY A 113 71.95 -33.63 50.90
N LEU A 114 72.54 -33.06 49.86
CA LEU A 114 73.89 -32.48 49.88
C LEU A 114 73.90 -30.94 49.86
N GLY A 115 72.74 -30.30 49.70
CA GLY A 115 72.59 -28.86 49.64
C GLY A 115 71.66 -28.42 48.51
N TYR A 116 71.93 -27.25 47.95
CA TYR A 116 71.22 -26.75 46.78
C TYR A 116 72.14 -26.14 45.71
N ARG A 117 71.59 -26.02 44.51
CA ARG A 117 72.15 -25.24 43.39
C ARG A 117 71.16 -24.19 42.94
N CYS A 118 71.63 -23.23 42.18
CA CYS A 118 70.79 -22.25 41.51
C CYS A 118 70.73 -22.57 40.02
N SER A 119 69.56 -22.34 39.42
CA SER A 119 69.31 -22.41 37.98
C SER A 119 68.48 -21.21 37.57
N CYS A 120 68.57 -20.78 36.31
CA CYS A 120 67.56 -19.88 35.76
C CYS A 120 66.22 -20.63 35.61
N ILE A 121 65.11 -19.92 35.77
CA ILE A 121 63.77 -20.46 35.49
C ILE A 121 63.59 -20.67 33.99
N HIS A 122 62.57 -21.45 33.61
CA HIS A 122 62.26 -21.69 32.21
C HIS A 122 62.04 -20.37 31.44
N GLY A 123 62.61 -20.27 30.23
CA GLY A 123 62.61 -19.06 29.41
C GLY A 123 63.78 -18.10 29.69
N TYR A 124 64.65 -18.43 30.65
CA TYR A 124 65.82 -17.61 30.99
C TYR A 124 67.10 -18.46 30.97
N GLN A 125 68.22 -17.86 30.58
CA GLN A 125 69.54 -18.50 30.54
C GLN A 125 70.62 -17.61 31.16
N GLY A 126 71.74 -18.20 31.53
CA GLY A 126 72.91 -17.50 32.07
C GLY A 126 73.29 -17.95 33.48
N ASN A 127 73.86 -17.05 34.27
CA ASN A 127 74.45 -17.39 35.58
C ASN A 127 73.52 -16.97 36.75
N PRO A 128 72.85 -17.92 37.42
CA PRO A 128 71.88 -17.61 38.48
C PRO A 128 72.51 -17.08 39.78
N TYR A 129 73.83 -17.13 39.92
CA TYR A 129 74.57 -16.66 41.10
C TYR A 129 74.98 -15.19 41.01
N LEU A 130 74.63 -14.49 39.91
CA LEU A 130 74.89 -13.06 39.72
C LEU A 130 73.56 -12.30 39.70
N ARG A 131 73.45 -11.09 40.31
CA ARG A 131 72.16 -10.36 40.45
C ARG A 131 71.37 -10.14 39.15
N HIS A 132 72.04 -10.09 38.01
CA HIS A 132 71.42 -9.96 36.68
C HIS A 132 71.92 -11.03 35.70
N GLY A 133 72.28 -12.21 36.22
CA GLY A 133 72.92 -13.22 35.40
C GLY A 133 71.95 -14.11 34.61
N CYS A 134 70.68 -14.24 35.01
CA CYS A 134 69.64 -14.87 34.21
C CYS A 134 68.96 -13.84 33.31
N GLN A 135 69.12 -14.02 32.00
CA GLN A 135 68.58 -13.16 30.95
C GLN A 135 67.52 -13.91 30.16
N ASP A 136 66.53 -13.16 29.67
CA ASP A 136 65.46 -13.66 28.83
C ASP A 136 66.03 -14.33 27.56
N ILE A 137 65.49 -15.49 27.20
CA ILE A 137 65.85 -16.18 25.96
C ILE A 137 64.98 -15.58 24.86
N ASP A 138 65.59 -14.90 23.89
CA ASP A 138 64.86 -14.50 22.69
C ASP A 138 64.62 -15.72 21.78
N GLU A 139 63.47 -16.37 21.96
CA GLU A 139 63.11 -17.54 21.15
C GLU A 139 62.83 -17.19 19.68
N CYS A 140 62.64 -15.92 19.34
CA CYS A 140 62.44 -15.49 17.96
C CYS A 140 63.73 -15.48 17.12
N LEU A 141 64.91 -15.59 17.76
CA LEU A 141 66.17 -15.81 17.06
C LEU A 141 66.29 -17.25 16.53
N ASP A 142 65.52 -18.20 17.08
CA ASP A 142 65.48 -19.58 16.64
C ASP A 142 64.28 -19.81 15.69
N SER A 143 64.57 -19.85 14.39
CA SER A 143 63.56 -20.05 13.34
C SER A 143 62.83 -21.40 13.40
N SER A 144 63.29 -22.35 14.22
CA SER A 144 62.60 -23.63 14.41
C SER A 144 61.36 -23.53 15.32
N LYS A 145 61.26 -22.45 16.12
CA LYS A 145 60.18 -22.28 17.11
C LYS A 145 58.94 -21.56 16.58
N CYS A 146 59.07 -20.73 15.54
CA CYS A 146 57.96 -19.98 14.95
C CYS A 146 58.06 -19.92 13.42
N TYR A 147 56.99 -20.32 12.73
CA TYR A 147 56.88 -20.34 11.26
C TYR A 147 56.02 -19.18 10.71
N GLY A 148 55.62 -18.26 11.59
CA GLY A 148 54.84 -17.06 11.27
C GLY A 148 55.54 -15.79 11.73
N ILE A 149 54.76 -14.80 12.15
CA ILE A 149 55.27 -13.57 12.76
C ILE A 149 55.55 -13.85 14.24
N CYS A 150 56.83 -13.86 14.62
CA CYS A 150 57.28 -14.07 15.99
C CYS A 150 57.35 -12.76 16.78
N THR A 151 56.93 -12.77 18.03
CA THR A 151 57.08 -11.65 18.99
C THR A 151 57.61 -12.18 20.32
N ASN A 152 58.83 -11.78 20.68
CA ASN A 152 59.45 -12.18 21.95
C ASN A 152 58.76 -11.52 23.15
N LYS A 153 58.60 -12.25 24.25
CA LYS A 153 58.03 -11.77 25.51
C LYS A 153 58.91 -12.23 26.68
N PRO A 154 58.90 -11.53 27.83
CA PRO A 154 59.66 -12.00 28.99
C PRO A 154 59.25 -13.43 29.41
N GLY A 155 60.17 -14.38 29.25
CA GLY A 155 60.06 -15.81 29.55
C GLY A 155 59.33 -16.67 28.51
N SER A 156 58.94 -16.13 27.34
CA SER A 156 58.22 -16.87 26.29
C SER A 156 58.11 -16.10 24.95
N PHE A 157 57.53 -16.69 23.91
CA PHE A 157 57.27 -15.99 22.65
C PHE A 157 55.83 -16.21 22.17
N LYS A 158 55.36 -15.33 21.27
CA LYS A 158 54.09 -15.47 20.55
C LYS A 158 54.35 -15.64 19.05
N CYS A 159 53.67 -16.57 18.42
CA CYS A 159 53.78 -16.84 16.99
C CYS A 159 52.41 -16.77 16.30
N ASP A 160 52.20 -15.76 15.45
CA ASP A 160 50.93 -15.50 14.76
C ASP A 160 51.06 -15.73 13.24
N CYS A 161 49.96 -16.12 12.55
CA CYS A 161 49.96 -16.18 11.08
C CYS A 161 50.00 -14.76 10.46
N PRO A 162 50.57 -14.59 9.26
CA PRO A 162 50.56 -13.30 8.54
C PRO A 162 49.14 -12.75 8.29
N PRO A 163 48.98 -11.42 8.17
CA PRO A 163 47.67 -10.79 7.90
C PRO A 163 47.00 -11.38 6.65
N GLY A 164 45.73 -11.80 6.80
CA GLY A 164 44.94 -12.40 5.71
C GLY A 164 45.06 -13.94 5.60
N MET A 165 45.86 -14.58 6.44
CA MET A 165 45.94 -16.05 6.54
C MET A 165 45.34 -16.55 7.84
N HIS A 166 44.73 -17.74 7.80
CA HIS A 166 44.16 -18.42 8.97
C HIS A 166 44.99 -19.66 9.32
N GLY A 167 45.07 -20.02 10.61
CA GLY A 167 45.80 -21.20 11.08
C GLY A 167 46.62 -20.97 12.35
N ASN A 168 47.61 -21.84 12.59
CA ASN A 168 48.53 -21.74 13.73
C ASN A 168 49.98 -21.57 13.25
N GLY A 169 50.57 -20.38 13.48
CA GLY A 169 51.93 -20.03 13.05
C GLY A 169 53.04 -20.82 13.75
N SER A 170 52.75 -21.53 14.85
CA SER A 170 53.72 -22.38 15.55
C SER A 170 53.94 -23.73 14.87
N ILE A 171 53.12 -24.07 13.87
CA ILE A 171 53.18 -25.35 13.15
C ILE A 171 53.64 -25.08 11.70
N PRO A 172 54.62 -25.85 11.18
CA PRO A 172 55.08 -25.68 9.81
C PRO A 172 53.92 -25.83 8.82
N LYS A 173 53.82 -24.91 7.86
CA LYS A 173 52.83 -24.92 6.75
C LYS A 173 51.35 -24.90 7.16
N ASN A 174 51.03 -24.42 8.36
CA ASN A 174 49.64 -24.41 8.84
C ASN A 174 48.90 -23.07 8.67
N CYS A 175 49.50 -22.07 7.99
CA CYS A 175 48.80 -20.83 7.63
C CYS A 175 48.27 -20.92 6.19
N TYR A 176 46.96 -20.75 5.98
CA TYR A 176 46.29 -20.89 4.68
C TYR A 176 45.30 -19.74 4.38
N THR A 177 45.01 -19.51 3.09
CA THR A 177 44.05 -18.50 2.60
C THR A 177 42.76 -19.17 2.10
N ASN A 178 41.60 -18.63 2.45
CA ASN A 178 40.30 -19.17 2.05
C ASN A 178 39.73 -18.41 0.83
N GLU A 179 40.29 -18.62 -0.36
CA GLU A 179 39.77 -18.04 -1.61
C GLU A 179 38.94 -19.07 -2.39
N SER A 180 37.61 -19.03 -2.30
CA SER A 180 36.70 -19.55 -3.34
C SER A 180 35.20 -19.24 -3.14
N ASN A 181 34.74 -18.90 -1.93
CA ASN A 181 33.30 -18.85 -1.64
C ASN A 181 32.61 -17.47 -1.72
N ILE A 182 33.27 -16.35 -2.03
CA ILE A 182 32.61 -15.02 -1.98
C ILE A 182 32.16 -14.50 -3.37
N ARG A 183 32.86 -14.86 -4.46
CA ARG A 183 32.53 -14.38 -5.82
C ARG A 183 31.32 -15.07 -6.47
N LEU A 184 31.01 -16.31 -6.08
CA LEU A 184 29.92 -17.09 -6.69
C LEU A 184 28.54 -16.66 -6.15
N TRP A 185 28.44 -16.43 -4.84
CA TRP A 185 27.19 -16.05 -4.18
C TRP A 185 26.74 -14.63 -4.55
N GLY A 186 27.67 -13.68 -4.72
CA GLY A 186 27.33 -12.32 -5.16
C GLY A 186 26.64 -12.27 -6.53
N LYS A 187 27.03 -13.11 -7.49
CA LYS A 187 26.39 -13.20 -8.81
C LYS A 187 25.00 -13.83 -8.75
N LEU A 188 24.82 -14.85 -7.90
CA LEU A 188 23.52 -15.52 -7.72
C LEU A 188 22.49 -14.61 -7.05
N VAL A 189 22.88 -13.84 -6.02
CA VAL A 189 21.98 -12.91 -5.33
C VAL A 189 21.48 -11.80 -6.26
N ILE A 190 22.35 -11.24 -7.10
CA ILE A 190 21.96 -10.21 -8.08
C ILE A 190 20.99 -10.79 -9.12
N GLY A 191 21.27 -11.98 -9.65
CA GLY A 191 20.40 -12.65 -10.62
C GLY A 191 19.01 -12.97 -10.07
N VAL A 192 18.92 -13.47 -8.84
CA VAL A 192 17.65 -13.77 -8.16
C VAL A 192 16.86 -12.48 -7.89
N SER A 193 17.53 -11.42 -7.44
CA SER A 193 16.89 -10.13 -7.13
C SER A 193 16.30 -9.47 -8.39
N ILE A 194 17.03 -9.47 -9.50
CA ILE A 194 16.52 -8.95 -10.79
C ILE A 194 15.34 -9.80 -11.27
N SER A 195 15.42 -11.12 -11.16
CA SER A 195 14.35 -12.03 -11.57
C SER A 195 13.06 -11.80 -10.77
N ILE A 196 13.17 -11.64 -9.45
CA ILE A 196 12.03 -11.32 -8.58
C ILE A 196 11.43 -9.96 -8.96
N MET A 197 12.26 -8.94 -9.20
CA MET A 197 11.78 -7.61 -9.60
C MET A 197 11.02 -7.66 -10.93
N VAL A 198 11.52 -8.40 -11.92
CA VAL A 198 10.84 -8.59 -13.22
C VAL A 198 9.52 -9.34 -13.05
N ILE A 199 9.47 -10.35 -12.17
CA ILE A 199 8.24 -11.09 -11.86
C ILE A 199 7.21 -10.19 -11.17
N LEU A 200 7.62 -9.36 -10.21
CA LEU A 200 6.69 -8.44 -9.53
C LEU A 200 6.16 -7.36 -10.49
N LEU A 201 7.01 -6.84 -11.38
CA LEU A 201 6.60 -5.89 -12.41
C LEU A 201 5.64 -6.53 -13.43
N SER A 202 5.89 -7.77 -13.84
CA SER A 202 4.99 -8.48 -14.76
C SER A 202 3.65 -8.80 -14.11
N ILE A 203 3.63 -9.24 -12.84
CA ILE A 203 2.39 -9.44 -12.06
C ILE A 203 1.63 -8.12 -11.93
N SER A 204 2.31 -7.01 -11.61
CA SER A 204 1.68 -5.67 -11.52
C SER A 204 1.09 -5.23 -12.86
N LEU A 205 1.79 -5.45 -13.97
CA LEU A 205 1.30 -5.14 -15.31
C LEU A 205 0.09 -6.01 -15.68
N VAL A 206 0.16 -7.32 -15.43
CA VAL A 206 -0.96 -8.26 -15.63
C VAL A 206 -2.14 -7.88 -14.77
N TYR A 207 -1.93 -7.50 -13.50
CA TYR A 207 -2.98 -7.04 -12.60
C TYR A 207 -3.61 -5.74 -13.12
N ARG A 208 -2.81 -4.75 -13.57
CA ARG A 208 -3.31 -3.52 -14.17
C ARG A 208 -4.12 -3.79 -15.44
N VAL A 209 -3.66 -4.69 -16.31
CA VAL A 209 -4.38 -5.10 -17.52
C VAL A 209 -5.66 -5.83 -17.17
N TYR A 210 -5.63 -6.74 -16.19
CA TYR A 210 -6.80 -7.44 -15.68
C TYR A 210 -7.84 -6.46 -15.12
N GLN A 211 -7.42 -5.51 -14.27
CA GLN A 211 -8.30 -4.47 -13.74
C GLN A 211 -8.91 -3.62 -14.85
N ARG A 212 -8.10 -3.18 -15.84
CA ARG A 212 -8.59 -2.43 -17.00
C ARG A 212 -9.61 -3.24 -17.81
N ARG A 213 -9.33 -4.52 -18.08
CA ARG A 213 -10.25 -5.42 -18.80
C ARG A 213 -11.54 -5.66 -18.03
N LYS A 214 -11.45 -5.85 -16.70
CA LYS A 214 -12.63 -6.01 -15.83
C LYS A 214 -13.52 -4.77 -15.86
N VAL A 215 -12.94 -3.58 -15.75
CA VAL A 215 -13.67 -2.31 -15.85
C VAL A 215 -14.28 -2.14 -17.24
N ALA A 216 -13.54 -2.41 -18.31
CA ALA A 216 -14.06 -2.32 -19.68
C ALA A 216 -15.22 -3.30 -19.93
N ALA A 217 -15.12 -4.54 -19.43
CA ALA A 217 -16.18 -5.53 -19.53
C ALA A 217 -17.43 -5.12 -18.73
N LEU A 218 -17.26 -4.52 -17.54
CA LEU A 218 -18.38 -3.97 -16.76
C LEU A 218 -19.05 -2.79 -17.48
N LYS A 219 -18.27 -1.86 -18.05
CA LYS A 219 -18.78 -0.75 -18.87
C LYS A 219 -19.60 -1.27 -20.05
N GLN A 220 -19.08 -2.26 -20.78
CA GLN A 220 -19.79 -2.90 -21.88
C GLN A 220 -21.09 -3.58 -21.43
N LYS A 221 -21.04 -4.30 -20.30
CA LYS A 221 -22.22 -4.95 -19.73
C LYS A 221 -23.31 -3.95 -19.37
N TYR A 222 -22.97 -2.84 -18.70
CA TYR A 222 -23.93 -1.78 -18.39
C TYR A 222 -24.45 -1.11 -19.65
N PHE A 223 -23.58 -0.87 -20.63
CA PHE A 223 -23.96 -0.34 -21.93
C PHE A 223 -25.04 -1.21 -22.59
N GLU A 224 -24.80 -2.52 -22.71
CA GLU A 224 -25.77 -3.47 -23.29
C GLU A 224 -27.06 -3.55 -22.45
N GLN A 225 -26.94 -3.61 -21.12
CA GLN A 225 -28.08 -3.70 -20.20
C GLN A 225 -29.04 -2.49 -20.30
N TYR A 226 -28.52 -1.29 -20.55
CA TYR A 226 -29.30 -0.05 -20.59
C TYR A 226 -29.67 0.39 -22.01
N GLY A 227 -29.65 -0.53 -22.98
CA GLY A 227 -30.06 -0.24 -24.36
C GLY A 227 -29.00 0.55 -25.14
N GLY A 228 -27.72 0.36 -24.83
CA GLY A 228 -26.58 1.00 -25.48
C GLY A 228 -26.58 0.89 -27.01
N HIS A 229 -27.16 -0.16 -27.58
CA HIS A 229 -27.36 -0.26 -29.02
C HIS A 229 -28.25 0.87 -29.59
N LEU A 230 -29.29 1.29 -28.86
CA LEU A 230 -30.17 2.42 -29.23
C LEU A 230 -29.44 3.77 -29.08
N LEU A 231 -28.56 3.88 -28.07
CA LEU A 231 -27.65 5.02 -27.92
C LEU A 231 -26.70 5.14 -29.13
N LEU A 232 -26.12 4.02 -29.59
CA LEU A 232 -25.27 4.00 -30.79
C LEU A 232 -26.02 4.39 -32.06
N GLU A 233 -27.29 4.00 -32.17
CA GLU A 233 -28.15 4.33 -33.31
C GLU A 233 -28.38 5.84 -33.39
N LYS A 234 -28.71 6.50 -32.26
CA LYS A 234 -28.85 7.97 -32.22
C LYS A 234 -27.52 8.70 -32.48
N MET A 235 -26.41 8.21 -31.93
CA MET A 235 -25.09 8.81 -32.20
C MET A 235 -24.70 8.74 -33.69
N LYS A 236 -25.26 7.78 -34.45
CA LYS A 236 -25.04 7.69 -35.90
C LYS A 236 -25.97 8.61 -36.71
N SER A 237 -27.15 8.97 -36.20
CA SER A 237 -28.17 9.72 -36.97
C SER A 237 -28.04 11.25 -36.86
N GLU A 238 -27.43 11.79 -35.80
CA GLU A 238 -27.34 13.25 -35.57
C GLU A 238 -25.92 13.81 -35.82
N GLN A 239 -25.72 14.48 -36.97
CA GLN A 239 -24.60 15.41 -37.17
C GLN A 239 -25.05 16.86 -36.85
N GLY A 240 -25.03 17.24 -35.57
CA GLY A 240 -25.25 18.64 -35.13
C GLY A 240 -25.84 18.76 -33.71
N PHE A 241 -25.10 19.37 -32.77
CA PHE A 241 -25.25 19.20 -31.31
C PHE A 241 -25.54 17.75 -30.90
N SER A 242 -24.70 16.85 -31.43
CA SER A 242 -24.77 15.40 -31.26
C SER A 242 -24.85 15.01 -29.80
N PHE A 243 -25.90 14.26 -29.45
CA PHE A 243 -25.97 13.50 -28.21
C PHE A 243 -24.59 12.92 -27.85
N ARG A 244 -24.09 13.22 -26.65
CA ARG A 244 -22.72 12.85 -26.24
C ARG A 244 -22.71 11.83 -25.11
N VAL A 245 -21.80 10.86 -25.19
CA VAL A 245 -21.45 10.03 -24.04
C VAL A 245 -20.38 10.76 -23.23
N PHE A 246 -20.72 11.11 -22.00
CA PHE A 246 -19.84 11.79 -21.06
C PHE A 246 -19.11 10.79 -20.16
N LYS A 247 -17.91 11.15 -19.72
CA LYS A 247 -17.18 10.41 -18.68
C LYS A 247 -17.63 10.84 -17.29
N GLU A 248 -17.52 9.94 -16.31
CA GLU A 248 -17.92 10.27 -14.93
C GLU A 248 -17.07 11.43 -14.37
N GLU A 249 -15.78 11.47 -14.70
CA GLU A 249 -14.87 12.52 -14.26
C GLU A 249 -15.27 13.91 -14.78
N GLU A 250 -15.75 13.98 -16.03
CA GLU A 250 -16.21 15.25 -16.63
C GLU A 250 -17.45 15.79 -15.89
N LEU A 251 -18.38 14.91 -15.50
CA LEU A 251 -19.57 15.29 -14.75
C LEU A 251 -19.24 15.68 -13.30
N LYS A 252 -18.25 15.02 -12.69
CA LYS A 252 -17.73 15.40 -11.37
C LYS A 252 -17.09 16.79 -11.42
N GLU A 253 -16.25 17.07 -12.42
CA GLU A 253 -15.63 18.39 -12.59
C GLU A 253 -16.71 19.47 -12.78
N ALA A 254 -17.67 19.23 -13.67
CA ALA A 254 -18.74 20.17 -13.99
C ALA A 254 -19.60 20.56 -12.78
N THR A 255 -19.76 19.65 -11.82
CA THR A 255 -20.65 19.79 -10.66
C THR A 255 -19.90 20.07 -9.35
N ASN A 256 -18.59 20.28 -9.39
CA ASN A 256 -17.72 20.35 -8.22
C ASN A 256 -17.92 19.13 -7.29
N ASN A 257 -17.80 17.93 -7.86
CA ASN A 257 -18.03 16.64 -7.22
C ASN A 257 -19.44 16.48 -6.61
N TYR A 258 -20.47 16.86 -7.38
CA TYR A 258 -21.87 16.83 -6.94
C TYR A 258 -22.12 17.62 -5.64
N ASP A 259 -21.52 18.81 -5.53
CA ASP A 259 -21.70 19.69 -4.36
C ASP A 259 -23.19 20.03 -4.15
N ARG A 260 -23.65 20.00 -2.90
CA ARG A 260 -25.04 20.36 -2.56
C ARG A 260 -25.40 21.78 -2.95
N LYS A 261 -24.43 22.70 -3.03
CA LYS A 261 -24.63 24.08 -3.51
C LYS A 261 -25.07 24.15 -4.97
N ASN A 262 -24.77 23.11 -5.74
CA ASN A 262 -25.12 23.02 -7.15
C ASN A 262 -26.44 22.27 -7.38
N VAL A 263 -27.19 21.89 -6.33
CA VAL A 263 -28.48 21.24 -6.50
C VAL A 263 -29.49 22.23 -7.09
N ALA A 264 -30.00 21.90 -8.27
CA ALA A 264 -31.06 22.66 -8.95
C ALA A 264 -32.45 22.10 -8.64
N GLY A 265 -32.56 20.81 -8.34
CA GLY A 265 -33.82 20.16 -8.00
C GLY A 265 -33.60 18.80 -7.36
N GLU A 266 -34.51 18.39 -6.50
CA GLU A 266 -34.40 17.14 -5.76
C GLU A 266 -35.79 16.49 -5.62
N GLY A 267 -35.94 15.25 -6.10
CA GLY A 267 -37.22 14.55 -6.14
C GLY A 267 -37.11 13.03 -6.01
N GLY A 268 -38.20 12.32 -6.31
CA GLY A 268 -38.26 10.85 -6.28
C GLY A 268 -37.37 10.19 -7.33
N ASN A 269 -37.20 10.85 -8.48
CA ASN A 269 -36.42 10.35 -9.62
C ASN A 269 -34.91 10.72 -9.53
N GLY A 270 -34.45 11.26 -8.39
CA GLY A 270 -33.05 11.62 -8.17
C GLY A 270 -32.81 13.08 -7.80
N THR A 271 -31.56 13.50 -7.94
CA THR A 271 -31.10 14.87 -7.72
C THR A 271 -30.56 15.43 -9.04
N VAL A 272 -30.98 16.64 -9.38
CA VAL A 272 -30.52 17.40 -10.54
C VAL A 272 -29.50 18.44 -10.06
N TYR A 273 -28.31 18.41 -10.64
CA TYR A 273 -27.23 19.33 -10.35
C TYR A 273 -27.05 20.30 -11.51
N LYS A 274 -26.91 21.60 -11.23
CA LYS A 274 -26.39 22.57 -12.17
C LYS A 274 -24.90 22.33 -12.35
N GLY A 275 -24.46 22.13 -13.59
CA GLY A 275 -23.06 21.98 -13.95
C GLY A 275 -22.65 22.99 -15.01
N THR A 276 -21.34 23.24 -15.13
CA THR A 276 -20.78 24.03 -16.24
C THR A 276 -19.74 23.20 -16.98
N MET A 277 -19.92 23.03 -18.29
CA MET A 277 -19.05 22.23 -19.15
C MET A 277 -18.72 23.02 -20.42
N ASN A 278 -17.44 23.30 -20.69
CA ASN A 278 -17.02 24.09 -21.85
C ASN A 278 -17.78 25.43 -21.98
N ASN A 279 -17.98 26.14 -20.86
CA ASN A 279 -18.79 27.37 -20.75
C ASN A 279 -20.29 27.21 -21.05
N ILE A 280 -20.79 25.98 -21.20
CA ILE A 280 -22.22 25.68 -21.34
C ILE A 280 -22.76 25.22 -19.99
N VAL A 281 -23.84 25.86 -19.54
CA VAL A 281 -24.55 25.45 -18.33
C VAL A 281 -25.46 24.26 -18.65
N VAL A 282 -25.37 23.20 -17.86
CA VAL A 282 -26.11 21.95 -18.06
C VAL A 282 -26.82 21.50 -16.79
N ALA A 283 -27.88 20.73 -16.94
CA ALA A 283 -28.56 20.06 -15.84
C ALA A 283 -28.17 18.57 -15.83
N ILE A 284 -27.62 18.09 -14.71
CA ILE A 284 -27.08 16.73 -14.55
C ILE A 284 -27.96 15.97 -13.55
N LYS A 285 -28.80 15.06 -14.04
CA LYS A 285 -29.71 14.24 -13.24
C LYS A 285 -29.03 12.95 -12.82
N LYS A 286 -28.85 12.78 -11.51
CA LYS A 286 -28.24 11.60 -10.88
C LYS A 286 -29.22 10.96 -9.91
N CYS A 287 -29.47 9.66 -10.05
CA CYS A 287 -30.35 8.94 -9.13
C CYS A 287 -29.74 8.79 -7.73
N LYS A 288 -30.61 8.83 -6.72
CA LYS A 288 -30.24 8.72 -5.30
C LYS A 288 -30.13 7.28 -4.81
N THR A 289 -31.03 6.43 -5.29
CA THR A 289 -31.21 5.06 -4.79
C THR A 289 -30.88 4.07 -5.89
N ILE A 290 -30.26 2.95 -5.50
CA ILE A 290 -29.96 1.86 -6.42
C ILE A 290 -31.11 0.85 -6.37
N GLY A 291 -31.92 0.78 -7.43
CA GLY A 291 -32.98 -0.21 -7.58
C GLY A 291 -33.21 -0.61 -9.04
N GLU A 292 -33.86 -1.75 -9.27
CA GLU A 292 -34.15 -2.24 -10.63
C GLU A 292 -35.17 -1.36 -11.39
N ARG A 293 -36.06 -0.69 -10.65
CA ARG A 293 -37.07 0.19 -11.24
C ARG A 293 -36.40 1.42 -11.85
N GLU A 294 -35.58 2.10 -11.08
CA GLU A 294 -34.83 3.29 -11.48
C GLU A 294 -33.97 2.97 -12.70
N ARG A 295 -33.29 1.81 -12.70
CA ARG A 295 -32.54 1.30 -13.87
C ARG A 295 -33.36 1.20 -15.14
N LYS A 296 -34.60 0.70 -15.07
CA LYS A 296 -35.50 0.58 -16.24
C LYS A 296 -36.06 1.94 -16.67
N GLU A 297 -36.33 2.84 -15.72
CA GLU A 297 -36.81 4.20 -16.00
C GLU A 297 -35.74 5.01 -16.77
N PHE A 298 -34.44 4.88 -16.44
CA PHE A 298 -33.37 5.53 -17.22
C PHE A 298 -33.29 5.10 -18.68
N GLY A 299 -33.30 3.79 -18.93
CA GLY A 299 -33.22 3.27 -20.30
C GLY A 299 -34.39 3.75 -21.15
N LYS A 300 -35.59 3.85 -20.55
CA LYS A 300 -36.78 4.40 -21.20
C LYS A 300 -36.66 5.90 -21.45
N GLU A 301 -36.19 6.67 -20.47
CA GLU A 301 -36.02 8.12 -20.60
C GLU A 301 -35.06 8.47 -21.74
N ILE A 302 -33.91 7.79 -21.83
CA ILE A 302 -33.00 7.93 -22.98
C ILE A 302 -33.70 7.57 -24.28
N LEU A 303 -34.39 6.43 -24.34
CA LEU A 303 -35.08 5.97 -25.56
C LEU A 303 -36.14 6.97 -26.03
N ILE A 304 -36.93 7.52 -25.12
CA ILE A 304 -37.99 8.47 -25.44
C ILE A 304 -37.39 9.81 -25.85
N LEU A 305 -36.50 10.38 -25.04
CA LEU A 305 -35.85 11.66 -25.32
C LEU A 305 -34.95 11.60 -26.57
N SER A 306 -34.50 10.41 -26.95
CA SER A 306 -33.75 10.19 -28.19
C SER A 306 -34.59 10.39 -29.46
N ARG A 307 -35.91 10.25 -29.38
CA ARG A 307 -36.82 10.27 -30.53
C ARG A 307 -37.61 11.57 -30.68
N ILE A 308 -37.49 12.48 -29.70
CA ILE A 308 -38.28 13.71 -29.67
C ILE A 308 -37.37 14.91 -29.85
N ASN A 309 -37.85 15.89 -30.62
CA ASN A 309 -37.20 17.18 -30.76
C ASN A 309 -38.29 18.26 -30.89
N HIS A 310 -38.51 19.01 -29.83
CA HIS A 310 -39.57 20.01 -29.77
C HIS A 310 -39.13 21.20 -28.91
N LYS A 311 -39.49 22.43 -29.32
CA LYS A 311 -39.09 23.68 -28.64
C LYS A 311 -39.51 23.72 -27.15
N ASN A 312 -40.70 23.19 -26.85
CA ASN A 312 -41.29 23.11 -25.50
C ASN A 312 -41.04 21.78 -24.78
N ILE A 313 -40.01 21.04 -25.15
CA ILE A 313 -39.56 19.85 -24.42
C ILE A 313 -38.08 20.05 -24.05
N VAL A 314 -37.71 19.72 -22.82
CA VAL A 314 -36.31 19.81 -22.37
C VAL A 314 -35.45 18.85 -23.19
N ARG A 315 -34.41 19.40 -23.82
CA ARG A 315 -33.51 18.63 -24.67
C ARG A 315 -32.48 17.86 -23.84
N ILE A 316 -32.36 16.56 -24.14
CA ILE A 316 -31.25 15.74 -23.66
C ILE A 316 -29.99 16.03 -24.47
N LEU A 317 -28.88 16.32 -23.79
CA LEU A 317 -27.57 16.58 -24.39
C LEU A 317 -26.70 15.32 -24.40
N GLY A 318 -26.94 14.38 -23.49
CA GLY A 318 -26.19 13.14 -23.43
C GLY A 318 -26.38 12.37 -22.13
N CYS A 319 -25.51 11.39 -21.92
CA CYS A 319 -25.51 10.57 -20.72
C CYS A 319 -24.11 10.07 -20.35
N CYS A 320 -23.90 9.69 -19.10
CA CYS A 320 -22.75 8.92 -18.64
C CYS A 320 -23.19 7.50 -18.25
N VAL A 321 -22.65 6.50 -18.93
CA VAL A 321 -22.95 5.07 -18.75
C VAL A 321 -21.80 4.31 -18.07
N GLU A 322 -20.78 5.02 -17.59
CA GLU A 322 -19.61 4.43 -16.90
C GLU A 322 -19.91 4.00 -15.45
N VAL A 323 -21.09 4.35 -14.95
CA VAL A 323 -21.58 4.15 -13.59
C VAL A 323 -22.69 3.11 -13.56
N GLU A 324 -22.96 2.55 -12.38
CA GLU A 324 -23.97 1.51 -12.21
C GLU A 324 -25.37 1.94 -12.65
N ILE A 325 -25.73 3.21 -12.43
CA ILE A 325 -26.96 3.83 -12.91
C ILE A 325 -26.60 5.02 -13.78
N PRO A 326 -27.00 5.04 -15.07
CA PRO A 326 -26.64 6.12 -15.98
C PRO A 326 -27.01 7.50 -15.44
N ILE A 327 -26.12 8.48 -15.66
CA ILE A 327 -26.37 9.89 -15.34
C ILE A 327 -26.82 10.59 -16.62
N LEU A 328 -27.89 11.37 -16.56
CA LEU A 328 -28.43 12.09 -17.72
C LEU A 328 -28.02 13.55 -17.69
N VAL A 329 -27.71 14.10 -18.87
CA VAL A 329 -27.29 15.49 -19.05
C VAL A 329 -28.27 16.17 -19.98
N TYR A 330 -28.87 17.27 -19.52
CA TYR A 330 -29.87 18.06 -20.23
C TYR A 330 -29.39 19.50 -20.41
N GLU A 331 -30.06 20.22 -21.30
CA GLU A 331 -29.99 21.67 -21.28
C GLU A 331 -30.48 22.20 -19.92
N PHE A 332 -29.81 23.25 -19.41
CA PHE A 332 -30.22 23.88 -18.16
C PHE A 332 -31.28 24.94 -18.45
N ILE A 333 -32.37 24.90 -17.68
CA ILE A 333 -33.50 25.82 -17.77
C ILE A 333 -33.52 26.68 -16.50
N SER A 334 -33.45 28.01 -16.65
CA SER A 334 -33.00 28.91 -15.58
C SER A 334 -34.05 29.36 -14.55
N GLU A 335 -35.32 29.52 -14.95
CA GLU A 335 -36.34 30.15 -14.10
C GLU A 335 -37.09 29.15 -13.19
N GLY A 336 -36.56 27.93 -13.06
CA GLY A 336 -37.13 26.89 -12.22
C GLY A 336 -38.39 26.27 -12.81
N THR A 337 -39.29 25.81 -11.93
CA THR A 337 -40.52 25.12 -12.33
C THR A 337 -41.74 26.05 -12.33
N LEU A 338 -42.77 25.70 -13.08
CA LEU A 338 -44.07 26.36 -13.01
C LEU A 338 -44.69 26.28 -11.60
N PHE A 339 -44.39 25.21 -10.86
CA PHE A 339 -44.79 25.09 -9.46
C PHE A 339 -44.15 26.19 -8.60
N ASP A 340 -42.86 26.47 -8.79
CA ASP A 340 -42.14 27.53 -8.06
C ASP A 340 -42.68 28.92 -8.42
N LEU A 341 -43.04 29.11 -9.69
CA LEU A 341 -43.66 30.35 -10.14
C LEU A 341 -45.04 30.57 -9.49
N LEU A 342 -45.89 29.55 -9.41
CA LEU A 342 -47.25 29.65 -8.88
C LEU A 342 -47.34 29.65 -7.36
N HIS A 343 -46.44 28.91 -6.68
CA HIS A 343 -46.53 28.66 -5.24
C HIS A 343 -45.36 29.23 -4.45
N GLY A 344 -44.41 29.88 -5.12
CA GLY A 344 -43.25 30.53 -4.52
C GLY A 344 -43.49 32.00 -4.14
N LYS A 345 -42.40 32.70 -3.82
CA LYS A 345 -42.43 34.09 -3.34
C LYS A 345 -42.92 35.10 -4.39
N HIS A 346 -42.93 34.72 -5.68
CA HIS A 346 -43.29 35.58 -6.80
C HIS A 346 -44.67 35.25 -7.41
N ALA A 347 -45.47 34.40 -6.75
CA ALA A 347 -46.78 33.94 -7.21
C ALA A 347 -47.75 35.05 -7.67
N LEU A 348 -47.65 36.24 -7.06
CA LEU A 348 -48.58 37.35 -7.25
C LEU A 348 -48.31 38.20 -8.51
N LEU A 349 -47.28 37.90 -9.32
CA LEU A 349 -46.82 38.78 -10.40
C LEU A 349 -47.17 38.31 -11.82
N ILE A 350 -47.71 37.10 -12.02
CA ILE A 350 -47.98 36.58 -13.37
C ILE A 350 -49.43 36.78 -13.81
N SER A 351 -49.60 37.50 -14.93
CA SER A 351 -50.89 37.76 -15.58
C SER A 351 -51.55 36.48 -16.09
N LEU A 352 -52.88 36.49 -16.19
CA LEU A 352 -53.64 35.39 -16.78
C LEU A 352 -53.15 35.05 -18.21
N ASN A 353 -52.81 36.06 -19.01
CA ASN A 353 -52.31 35.83 -20.38
C ASN A 353 -51.01 35.01 -20.38
N ASN A 354 -50.06 35.34 -19.50
CA ASN A 354 -48.82 34.59 -19.38
C ASN A 354 -49.04 33.17 -18.83
N ARG A 355 -49.96 33.01 -17.86
CA ARG A 355 -50.38 31.69 -17.34
C ARG A 355 -50.93 30.80 -18.47
N LEU A 356 -51.79 31.35 -19.32
CA LEU A 356 -52.38 30.63 -20.44
C LEU A 356 -51.37 30.34 -21.55
N ARG A 357 -50.45 31.27 -21.85
CA ARG A 357 -49.35 31.04 -22.79
C ARG A 357 -48.49 29.85 -22.37
N ILE A 358 -48.08 29.80 -21.11
CA ILE A 358 -47.32 28.67 -20.55
C ILE A 358 -48.11 27.36 -20.68
N ALA A 359 -49.42 27.39 -20.38
CA ALA A 359 -50.27 26.22 -20.55
C ALA A 359 -50.34 25.77 -22.02
N GLN A 360 -50.52 26.72 -22.94
CA GLN A 360 -50.63 26.46 -24.37
C GLN A 360 -49.34 25.82 -24.89
N GLU A 361 -48.18 26.33 -24.53
CA GLU A 361 -46.86 25.79 -24.89
C GLU A 361 -46.64 24.37 -24.34
N ALA A 362 -47.06 24.11 -23.09
CA ALA A 362 -47.01 22.77 -22.51
C ALA A 362 -48.02 21.80 -23.19
N ALA A 363 -49.21 22.28 -23.56
CA ALA A 363 -50.19 21.50 -24.30
C ALA A 363 -49.71 21.16 -25.71
N GLU A 364 -49.00 22.07 -26.40
CA GLU A 364 -48.34 21.80 -27.69
C GLU A 364 -47.32 20.67 -27.55
N ALA A 365 -46.47 20.70 -26.52
CA ALA A 365 -45.50 19.64 -26.25
C ALA A 365 -46.17 18.28 -26.03
N LEU A 366 -47.22 18.22 -25.21
CA LEU A 366 -47.94 16.97 -24.93
C LEU A 366 -48.70 16.47 -26.18
N ALA A 367 -49.31 17.37 -26.95
CA ALA A 367 -49.96 17.03 -28.21
C ALA A 367 -48.96 16.44 -29.21
N TYR A 368 -47.74 16.98 -29.28
CA TYR A 368 -46.65 16.43 -30.09
C TYR A 368 -46.30 15.00 -29.66
N LEU A 369 -46.16 14.73 -28.34
CA LEU A 369 -45.90 13.39 -27.82
C LEU A 369 -47.00 12.38 -28.17
N HIS A 370 -48.26 12.81 -28.12
CA HIS A 370 -49.42 11.93 -28.36
C HIS A 370 -49.66 11.64 -29.85
N SER A 371 -49.35 12.58 -30.75
CA SER A 371 -49.78 12.51 -32.16
C SER A 371 -48.65 12.34 -33.16
N TRP A 372 -47.45 12.85 -32.88
CA TRP A 372 -46.33 12.79 -33.82
C TRP A 372 -45.44 11.56 -33.62
N ALA A 373 -45.34 11.09 -32.37
CA ALA A 373 -44.57 9.89 -32.06
C ALA A 373 -45.32 8.63 -32.53
N THR A 374 -44.62 7.75 -33.25
CA THR A 374 -45.13 6.41 -33.61
C THR A 374 -44.23 5.35 -33.00
N PRO A 375 -44.69 4.60 -31.99
CA PRO A 375 -46.00 4.75 -31.33
C PRO A 375 -46.10 6.00 -30.42
N PRO A 376 -47.32 6.44 -30.04
CA PRO A 376 -47.53 7.57 -29.14
C PRO A 376 -46.77 7.44 -27.81
N ILE A 377 -46.31 8.57 -27.27
CA ILE A 377 -45.62 8.62 -25.97
C ILE A 377 -46.60 9.17 -24.93
N VAL A 378 -46.86 8.40 -23.87
CA VAL A 378 -47.60 8.88 -22.69
C VAL A 378 -46.59 9.35 -21.65
N HIS A 379 -46.69 10.61 -21.23
CA HIS A 379 -45.76 11.24 -20.28
C HIS A 379 -45.90 10.65 -18.88
N ARG A 380 -47.15 10.48 -18.41
CA ARG A 380 -47.59 9.81 -17.17
C ARG A 380 -47.32 10.53 -15.86
N ASP A 381 -46.44 11.54 -15.85
CA ASP A 381 -46.19 12.39 -14.67
C ASP A 381 -46.29 13.89 -15.01
N VAL A 382 -47.37 14.29 -15.69
CA VAL A 382 -47.63 15.70 -16.02
C VAL A 382 -48.06 16.45 -14.76
N LYS A 383 -47.30 17.49 -14.39
CA LYS A 383 -47.55 18.35 -13.23
C LYS A 383 -46.77 19.66 -13.36
N THR A 384 -47.13 20.66 -12.56
CA THR A 384 -46.47 21.97 -12.55
C THR A 384 -44.98 21.91 -12.18
N SER A 385 -44.53 20.92 -11.39
CA SER A 385 -43.11 20.75 -11.09
C SER A 385 -42.27 20.17 -12.25
N ASN A 386 -42.93 19.60 -13.27
CA ASN A 386 -42.29 19.01 -14.44
C ASN A 386 -42.39 19.89 -15.69
N ILE A 387 -42.95 21.10 -15.56
CA ILE A 387 -42.96 22.15 -16.58
C ILE A 387 -41.95 23.20 -16.12
N LEU A 388 -40.81 23.29 -16.81
CA LEU A 388 -39.75 24.25 -16.53
C LEU A 388 -39.94 25.53 -17.35
N LEU A 389 -39.33 26.61 -16.90
CA LEU A 389 -39.41 27.93 -17.54
C LEU A 389 -38.01 28.45 -17.87
N ASP A 390 -37.77 28.79 -19.13
CA ASP A 390 -36.51 29.43 -19.53
C ASP A 390 -36.50 30.93 -19.22
N GLU A 391 -35.41 31.61 -19.55
CA GLU A 391 -35.21 33.04 -19.32
C GLU A 391 -36.28 33.95 -19.94
N ASN A 392 -37.02 33.46 -20.94
CA ASN A 392 -38.11 34.17 -21.61
C ASN A 392 -39.50 33.72 -21.10
N PHE A 393 -39.53 32.94 -20.02
CA PHE A 393 -40.71 32.26 -19.48
C PHE A 393 -41.41 31.38 -20.51
N ILE A 394 -40.64 30.76 -21.41
CA ILE A 394 -41.16 29.75 -22.33
C ILE A 394 -41.18 28.41 -21.60
N ALA A 395 -42.30 27.71 -21.70
CA ALA A 395 -42.54 26.44 -21.05
C ALA A 395 -41.80 25.30 -21.74
N LYS A 396 -41.14 24.44 -20.94
CA LYS A 396 -40.50 23.21 -21.39
C LYS A 396 -40.89 22.03 -20.50
N VAL A 397 -41.55 21.03 -21.08
CA VAL A 397 -41.91 19.78 -20.41
C VAL A 397 -40.66 18.94 -20.15
N SER A 398 -40.55 18.39 -18.95
CA SER A 398 -39.38 17.67 -18.43
C SER A 398 -39.77 16.40 -17.67
N ASP A 399 -38.76 15.61 -17.31
CA ASP A 399 -38.86 14.37 -16.50
C ASP A 399 -39.66 13.23 -17.14
N PHE A 400 -39.02 12.59 -18.12
CA PHE A 400 -39.60 11.48 -18.90
C PHE A 400 -39.33 10.10 -18.29
N GLY A 401 -38.89 10.03 -17.03
CA GLY A 401 -38.55 8.78 -16.35
C GLY A 401 -39.73 7.81 -16.20
N ALA A 402 -40.94 8.34 -16.01
CA ALA A 402 -42.16 7.55 -15.91
C ALA A 402 -42.82 7.24 -17.27
N SER A 403 -42.36 7.87 -18.34
CA SER A 403 -43.00 7.85 -19.65
C SER A 403 -42.88 6.49 -20.34
N VAL A 404 -43.83 6.22 -21.21
CA VAL A 404 -43.95 4.94 -21.91
C VAL A 404 -44.41 5.14 -23.34
N LEU A 405 -43.93 4.26 -24.22
CA LEU A 405 -44.47 4.10 -25.57
C LEU A 405 -45.78 3.30 -25.44
N ALA A 406 -46.90 3.89 -25.87
CA ALA A 406 -48.15 3.16 -25.98
C ALA A 406 -47.98 2.03 -27.03
N PRO A 407 -48.47 0.80 -26.82
CA PRO A 407 -48.50 -0.18 -27.90
C PRO A 407 -49.34 0.37 -29.06
N GLY A 408 -48.90 0.16 -30.31
CA GLY A 408 -49.57 0.73 -31.48
C GLY A 408 -50.99 0.18 -31.66
N GLY A 409 -51.99 1.08 -31.70
CA GLY A 409 -53.42 0.78 -31.75
C GLY A 409 -54.20 1.58 -30.69
N GLU A 410 -55.53 1.46 -30.64
CA GLU A 410 -56.36 1.95 -29.51
C GLU A 410 -56.19 1.10 -28.23
N ASP A 411 -55.16 0.26 -28.18
CA ASP A 411 -55.03 -0.79 -27.17
C ASP A 411 -54.47 -0.21 -25.85
N GLN A 412 -55.38 -0.14 -24.88
CA GLN A 412 -55.11 0.00 -23.46
C GLN A 412 -54.12 -1.07 -23.00
N PHE A 413 -53.11 -0.72 -22.21
CA PHE A 413 -52.22 -1.72 -21.63
C PHE A 413 -52.15 -1.61 -20.10
N VAL A 414 -52.29 -2.76 -19.45
CA VAL A 414 -52.28 -2.88 -18.00
C VAL A 414 -50.87 -2.67 -17.50
N THR A 415 -50.66 -1.60 -16.73
CA THR A 415 -49.37 -1.29 -16.10
C THR A 415 -49.53 -1.13 -14.60
N HIS A 416 -48.44 -1.33 -13.86
CA HIS A 416 -48.42 -0.94 -12.45
C HIS A 416 -48.69 0.56 -12.31
N VAL A 417 -49.71 0.97 -11.56
CA VAL A 417 -50.11 2.38 -11.43
C VAL A 417 -48.94 3.24 -10.90
N GLN A 418 -48.62 4.31 -11.62
CA GLN A 418 -47.57 5.27 -11.28
C GLN A 418 -48.02 6.68 -11.69
N GLY A 419 -47.73 7.66 -10.84
CA GLY A 419 -47.96 9.09 -11.09
C GLY A 419 -47.96 9.86 -9.78
N THR A 420 -48.14 11.17 -9.86
CA THR A 420 -48.15 12.05 -8.68
C THR A 420 -49.56 12.21 -8.10
N ARG A 421 -49.68 12.08 -6.77
CA ARG A 421 -50.94 12.30 -6.06
C ARG A 421 -51.48 13.71 -6.33
N GLY A 422 -52.76 13.81 -6.67
CA GLY A 422 -53.43 15.05 -7.07
C GLY A 422 -53.55 15.23 -8.58
N TYR A 423 -52.63 14.66 -9.37
CA TYR A 423 -52.64 14.69 -10.84
C TYR A 423 -53.03 13.34 -11.45
N LEU A 424 -52.86 12.24 -10.70
CA LEU A 424 -53.12 10.89 -11.16
C LEU A 424 -54.56 10.72 -11.66
N ASP A 425 -54.67 10.25 -12.91
CA ASP A 425 -55.94 9.91 -13.55
C ASP A 425 -56.72 8.86 -12.73
N PRO A 426 -57.96 9.16 -12.31
CA PRO A 426 -58.75 8.26 -11.49
C PRO A 426 -59.21 7.00 -12.23
N GLU A 427 -59.41 7.06 -13.55
CA GLU A 427 -59.74 5.88 -14.36
C GLU A 427 -58.53 4.95 -14.42
N TYR A 428 -57.36 5.49 -14.77
CA TYR A 428 -56.11 4.73 -14.76
C TYR A 428 -55.81 4.11 -13.39
N MET A 429 -56.05 4.85 -12.30
CA MET A 429 -55.86 4.35 -10.94
C MET A 429 -56.78 3.16 -10.62
N GLN A 430 -58.00 3.14 -11.16
CA GLN A 430 -58.99 2.09 -10.91
C GLN A 430 -58.80 0.88 -11.83
N THR A 431 -58.54 1.10 -13.12
CA THR A 431 -58.50 0.06 -14.15
C THR A 431 -57.09 -0.48 -14.40
N GLY A 432 -56.05 0.28 -14.03
CA GLY A 432 -54.66 0.01 -14.40
C GLY A 432 -54.36 0.25 -15.89
N GLN A 433 -55.33 0.76 -16.66
CA GLN A 433 -55.21 0.99 -18.10
C GLN A 433 -54.69 2.41 -18.35
N LEU A 434 -53.50 2.50 -18.92
CA LEU A 434 -52.88 3.78 -19.23
C LEU A 434 -53.16 4.17 -20.69
N THR A 435 -53.59 5.41 -20.92
CA THR A 435 -53.81 5.96 -22.26
C THR A 435 -53.24 7.38 -22.37
N VAL A 436 -53.16 7.94 -23.59
CA VAL A 436 -52.85 9.37 -23.79
C VAL A 436 -53.84 10.30 -23.08
N LYS A 437 -55.07 9.83 -22.81
CA LYS A 437 -56.09 10.59 -22.08
C LYS A 437 -55.78 10.72 -20.58
N SER A 438 -54.88 9.89 -20.04
CA SER A 438 -54.40 10.03 -18.66
C SER A 438 -53.53 11.28 -18.48
N ASP A 439 -52.74 11.65 -19.50
CA ASP A 439 -52.01 12.93 -19.52
C ASP A 439 -52.97 14.12 -19.65
N VAL A 440 -54.08 13.98 -20.40
CA VAL A 440 -55.12 15.02 -20.53
C VAL A 440 -55.74 15.33 -19.17
N TYR A 441 -56.06 14.32 -18.36
CA TYR A 441 -56.56 14.52 -17.00
C TYR A 441 -55.54 15.28 -16.14
N SER A 442 -54.29 14.79 -16.13
CA SER A 442 -53.20 15.39 -15.36
C SER A 442 -52.96 16.85 -15.76
N PHE A 443 -53.05 17.17 -17.06
CA PHE A 443 -52.96 18.53 -17.58
C PHE A 443 -54.16 19.40 -17.20
N GLY A 444 -55.37 18.83 -17.13
CA GLY A 444 -56.55 19.51 -16.57
C GLY A 444 -56.32 20.00 -15.13
N VAL A 445 -55.59 19.24 -14.32
CA VAL A 445 -55.18 19.66 -12.98
C VAL A 445 -54.15 20.80 -13.03
N VAL A 446 -53.20 20.78 -13.97
CA VAL A 446 -52.26 21.89 -14.19
C VAL A 446 -53.00 23.19 -14.54
N LEU A 447 -54.02 23.10 -15.42
CA LEU A 447 -54.88 24.24 -15.74
C LEU A 447 -55.61 24.77 -14.50
N LEU A 448 -56.10 23.90 -13.61
CA LEU A 448 -56.70 24.33 -12.35
C LEU A 448 -55.71 25.06 -11.45
N GLU A 449 -54.48 24.57 -11.31
CA GLU A 449 -53.48 25.29 -10.50
C GLU A 449 -53.20 26.69 -11.07
N LEU A 450 -53.10 26.82 -12.40
CA LEU A 450 -52.92 28.10 -13.07
C LEU A 450 -54.10 29.07 -12.84
N LEU A 451 -55.34 28.57 -12.88
CA LEU A 451 -56.55 29.39 -12.76
C LEU A 451 -56.91 29.75 -11.32
N THR A 452 -56.42 28.97 -10.35
CA THR A 452 -56.81 29.10 -8.94
C THR A 452 -55.69 29.55 -8.03
N GLY A 453 -54.43 29.42 -8.46
CA GLY A 453 -53.25 29.60 -7.61
C GLY A 453 -53.17 28.60 -6.45
N LYS A 454 -54.00 27.55 -6.43
CA LYS A 454 -54.04 26.54 -5.37
C LYS A 454 -53.24 25.31 -5.78
N LYS A 455 -52.66 24.62 -4.79
CA LYS A 455 -51.93 23.38 -5.02
C LYS A 455 -52.88 22.25 -5.39
N ALA A 456 -52.48 21.40 -6.34
CA ALA A 456 -53.27 20.24 -6.78
C ALA A 456 -53.70 19.32 -5.62
N PHE A 457 -52.82 19.15 -4.64
CA PHE A 457 -53.08 18.40 -3.42
C PHE A 457 -52.66 19.24 -2.20
N TYR A 458 -53.56 19.41 -1.24
CA TYR A 458 -53.33 20.27 -0.07
C TYR A 458 -54.06 19.74 1.17
N THR A 459 -53.65 20.21 2.34
CA THR A 459 -54.29 19.88 3.62
C THR A 459 -55.07 21.08 4.13
N LYS A 460 -56.36 20.89 4.42
CA LYS A 460 -57.22 21.91 5.03
C LYS A 460 -57.95 21.27 6.21
N ALA A 461 -57.86 21.89 7.39
CA ALA A 461 -58.46 21.37 8.63
C ALA A 461 -58.10 19.90 8.92
N HIS A 462 -56.82 19.53 8.72
CA HIS A 462 -56.30 18.16 8.86
C HIS A 462 -56.85 17.12 7.87
N GLU A 463 -57.66 17.51 6.90
CA GLU A 463 -58.13 16.64 5.83
C GLU A 463 -57.33 16.85 4.54
N ALA A 464 -56.98 15.73 3.90
CA ALA A 464 -56.38 15.70 2.59
C ALA A 464 -57.41 16.05 1.50
N ARG A 465 -57.19 17.14 0.76
CA ARG A 465 -58.08 17.58 -0.33
C ARG A 465 -57.39 17.53 -1.69
N CYS A 466 -58.20 17.34 -2.72
CA CYS A 466 -57.78 17.30 -4.12
C CYS A 466 -58.48 18.43 -4.86
N LEU A 467 -57.69 19.31 -5.50
CA LEU A 467 -58.21 20.49 -6.21
C LEU A 467 -59.20 20.12 -7.32
N ALA A 468 -58.95 19.01 -8.03
CA ALA A 468 -59.86 18.51 -9.06
C ALA A 468 -61.24 18.13 -8.49
N ALA A 469 -61.28 17.51 -7.31
CA ALA A 469 -62.53 17.12 -6.66
C ALA A 469 -63.29 18.34 -6.13
N ASP A 470 -62.59 19.30 -5.53
CA ASP A 470 -63.20 20.57 -5.09
C ASP A 470 -63.77 21.35 -6.30
N PHE A 471 -63.04 21.40 -7.41
CA PHE A 471 -63.50 22.02 -8.65
C PHE A 471 -64.77 21.37 -9.19
N LEU A 472 -64.78 20.05 -9.34
CA LEU A 472 -65.96 19.33 -9.84
C LEU A 472 -67.19 19.50 -8.92
N THR A 473 -66.97 19.70 -7.61
CA THR A 473 -68.04 20.00 -6.65
C THR A 473 -68.58 21.41 -6.87
N ALA A 474 -67.72 22.42 -7.00
CA ALA A 474 -68.14 23.78 -7.30
C ALA A 474 -68.83 23.92 -8.67
N VAL A 475 -68.42 23.14 -9.67
CA VAL A 475 -69.12 23.08 -10.97
C VAL A 475 -70.55 22.56 -10.79
N ARG A 476 -70.76 21.51 -9.97
CA ARG A 476 -72.11 20.98 -9.68
C ARG A 476 -72.97 21.97 -8.90
N GLU A 477 -72.36 22.73 -8.01
CA GLU A 477 -73.02 23.76 -7.19
C GLU A 477 -73.16 25.11 -7.90
N ASN A 478 -72.70 25.22 -9.15
CA ASN A 478 -72.66 26.46 -9.94
C ASN A 478 -71.93 27.61 -9.23
N ASN A 479 -70.86 27.30 -8.49
CA ASN A 479 -70.09 28.21 -7.64
C ASN A 479 -68.60 28.23 -8.02
N ILE A 480 -68.30 28.20 -9.32
CA ILE A 480 -66.92 28.08 -9.82
C ILE A 480 -66.07 29.32 -9.45
N ALA A 481 -66.68 30.50 -9.41
CA ALA A 481 -66.02 31.76 -9.06
C ALA A 481 -65.34 31.71 -7.67
N ALA A 482 -65.88 30.95 -6.72
CA ALA A 482 -65.30 30.81 -5.38
C ALA A 482 -63.96 30.04 -5.36
N ILE A 483 -63.61 29.34 -6.43
CA ILE A 483 -62.38 28.55 -6.51
C ILE A 483 -61.26 29.31 -7.23
N LEU A 484 -61.58 30.26 -8.10
CA LEU A 484 -60.64 31.04 -8.88
C LEU A 484 -59.73 31.91 -8.01
N ASP A 485 -58.58 32.28 -8.57
CA ASP A 485 -57.70 33.32 -8.03
C ASP A 485 -58.46 34.65 -7.95
N ASP A 486 -58.33 35.40 -6.86
CA ASP A 486 -59.08 36.65 -6.66
C ASP A 486 -58.83 37.67 -7.78
N ASN A 487 -57.63 37.68 -8.36
CA ASN A 487 -57.29 38.57 -9.48
C ASN A 487 -57.99 38.17 -10.78
N ILE A 488 -58.31 36.88 -10.94
CA ILE A 488 -59.04 36.33 -12.09
C ILE A 488 -60.55 36.48 -11.86
N ALA A 489 -61.02 36.20 -10.64
CA ALA A 489 -62.42 36.31 -10.26
C ALA A 489 -62.94 37.76 -10.32
N GLY A 490 -62.07 38.75 -10.03
CA GLY A 490 -62.38 40.17 -10.13
C GLY A 490 -62.39 40.73 -11.56
N ASP A 491 -61.91 39.98 -12.56
CA ASP A 491 -61.83 40.43 -13.95
C ASP A 491 -63.14 40.17 -14.71
N GLY A 492 -64.16 40.97 -14.37
CA GLY A 492 -65.50 40.88 -14.96
C GLY A 492 -65.55 41.00 -16.49
N LYS A 493 -64.53 41.62 -17.12
CA LYS A 493 -64.47 41.79 -18.58
C LYS A 493 -64.16 40.49 -19.32
N ASN A 494 -63.44 39.57 -18.68
CA ASN A 494 -62.98 38.32 -19.28
C ASN A 494 -63.78 37.10 -18.82
N MET A 495 -64.86 37.29 -18.04
CA MET A 495 -65.64 36.18 -17.46
C MET A 495 -66.23 35.21 -18.48
N GLY A 496 -66.59 35.67 -19.68
CA GLY A 496 -67.04 34.77 -20.75
C GLY A 496 -65.95 33.79 -21.18
N LEU A 497 -64.72 34.28 -21.37
CA LEU A 497 -63.56 33.47 -21.74
C LEU A 497 -63.12 32.56 -20.59
N ILE A 498 -63.16 33.07 -19.36
CA ILE A 498 -62.91 32.26 -18.15
C ILE A 498 -63.91 31.11 -18.07
N THR A 499 -65.19 31.34 -18.36
CA THR A 499 -66.21 30.29 -18.39
C THR A 499 -65.91 29.22 -19.45
N SER A 500 -65.50 29.62 -20.65
CA SER A 500 -65.06 28.67 -21.69
C SER A 500 -63.84 27.85 -21.26
N LEU A 501 -62.87 28.45 -20.56
CA LEU A 501 -61.73 27.73 -19.99
C LEU A 501 -62.18 26.72 -18.92
N MET A 502 -63.16 27.08 -18.08
CA MET A 502 -63.69 26.14 -17.08
C MET A 502 -64.36 24.93 -17.72
N GLU A 503 -65.11 25.12 -18.81
CA GLU A 503 -65.70 24.00 -19.55
C GLU A 503 -64.63 23.12 -20.20
N LEU A 504 -63.53 23.71 -20.71
CA LEU A 504 -62.38 22.94 -21.20
C LEU A 504 -61.75 22.09 -20.07
N VAL A 505 -61.52 22.69 -18.90
CA VAL A 505 -60.96 22.00 -17.73
C VAL A 505 -61.87 20.87 -17.25
N LYS A 506 -63.17 21.12 -17.16
CA LYS A 506 -64.19 20.10 -16.84
C LYS A 506 -64.20 18.97 -17.87
N GLY A 507 -63.97 19.27 -19.15
CA GLY A 507 -63.78 18.28 -20.20
C GLY A 507 -62.53 17.42 -19.98
N CYS A 508 -61.42 18.03 -19.59
CA CYS A 508 -60.18 17.30 -19.28
C CYS A 508 -60.32 16.39 -18.04
N LEU A 509 -61.12 16.79 -17.06
CA LEU A 509 -61.29 16.10 -15.78
C LEU A 509 -62.46 15.09 -15.76
N GLN A 510 -62.98 14.70 -16.92
CA GLN A 510 -63.99 13.64 -17.02
C GLN A 510 -63.47 12.32 -16.44
N MET A 511 -64.33 11.57 -15.75
CA MET A 511 -63.98 10.26 -15.21
C MET A 511 -63.63 9.28 -16.34
N GLU A 512 -64.50 9.15 -17.35
CA GLU A 512 -64.26 8.32 -18.54
C GLU A 512 -63.27 9.01 -19.49
N GLY A 513 -62.13 8.39 -19.76
CA GLY A 513 -61.04 8.95 -20.58
C GLY A 513 -61.43 9.19 -22.03
N GLU A 514 -62.35 8.39 -22.57
CA GLU A 514 -62.86 8.55 -23.94
C GLU A 514 -63.56 9.90 -24.14
N ARG A 515 -64.27 10.40 -23.11
CA ARG A 515 -64.97 11.69 -23.15
C ARG A 515 -64.05 12.90 -22.99
N ARG A 516 -62.80 12.69 -22.61
CA ARG A 516 -61.81 13.78 -22.51
C ARG A 516 -61.42 14.23 -23.92
N PRO A 517 -61.17 15.54 -24.14
CA PRO A 517 -60.68 16.01 -25.43
C PRO A 517 -59.30 15.42 -25.76
N GLU A 518 -58.91 15.47 -27.03
CA GLU A 518 -57.52 15.21 -27.38
C GLU A 518 -56.63 16.38 -26.94
N MET A 519 -55.37 16.11 -26.59
CA MET A 519 -54.45 17.17 -26.18
C MET A 519 -54.24 18.23 -27.28
N LYS A 520 -54.33 17.84 -28.55
CA LYS A 520 -54.31 18.77 -29.69
C LYS A 520 -55.49 19.75 -29.64
N GLN A 521 -56.69 19.29 -29.30
CA GLN A 521 -57.87 20.16 -29.15
C GLN A 521 -57.71 21.10 -27.95
N VAL A 522 -57.13 20.62 -26.85
CA VAL A 522 -56.80 21.45 -25.69
C VAL A 522 -55.85 22.58 -26.07
N ALA A 523 -54.75 22.28 -26.78
CA ALA A 523 -53.79 23.28 -27.24
C ALA A 523 -54.43 24.34 -28.15
N VAL A 524 -55.25 23.92 -29.12
CA VAL A 524 -55.97 24.83 -30.03
C VAL A 524 -56.97 25.72 -29.29
N THR A 525 -57.68 25.16 -28.30
CA THR A 525 -58.67 25.92 -27.52
C THR A 525 -57.99 26.98 -26.63
N LEU A 526 -56.84 26.64 -26.03
CA LEU A 526 -56.04 27.59 -25.26
C LEU A 526 -55.52 28.73 -26.14
N ASP A 527 -54.95 28.40 -27.31
CA ASP A 527 -54.45 29.37 -28.28
C ASP A 527 -55.55 30.32 -28.80
N ALA A 528 -56.74 29.78 -29.09
CA ALA A 528 -57.91 30.60 -29.44
C ALA A 528 -58.34 31.54 -28.28
N THR A 529 -58.26 31.06 -27.04
CA THR A 529 -58.61 31.86 -25.85
C THR A 529 -57.61 32.99 -25.62
N ILE A 530 -56.31 32.72 -25.79
CA ILE A 530 -55.24 33.72 -25.68
C ILE A 530 -55.48 34.85 -26.70
N ARG A 531 -55.68 34.50 -27.98
CA ARG A 531 -55.97 35.49 -29.02
C ARG A 531 -57.22 36.32 -28.72
N ALA A 532 -58.25 35.70 -28.12
CA ALA A 532 -59.45 36.42 -27.72
C ALA A 532 -59.18 37.41 -26.57
N LEU A 533 -58.35 37.04 -25.58
CA LEU A 533 -57.95 37.91 -24.48
C LEU A 533 -57.12 39.12 -24.97
N GLU A 534 -56.22 38.90 -25.92
CA GLU A 534 -55.39 39.97 -26.51
C GLU A 534 -56.23 41.00 -27.27
N ASN A 535 -57.26 40.55 -27.99
CA ASN A 535 -58.17 41.45 -28.71
C ASN A 535 -59.08 42.28 -27.79
N LEU A 536 -59.23 41.89 -26.52
CA LEU A 536 -60.02 42.62 -25.51
C LEU A 536 -59.18 43.63 -24.71
N GLN A 537 -57.85 43.60 -24.82
CA GLN A 537 -56.98 44.63 -24.28
C GLN A 537 -56.95 45.82 -25.25
N PRO A 538 -57.27 47.06 -24.83
CA PRO A 538 -57.22 48.20 -25.72
C PRO A 538 -55.79 48.41 -26.22
N GLN A 539 -55.62 48.52 -27.55
CA GLN A 539 -54.38 48.98 -28.16
C GLN A 539 -54.00 50.31 -27.49
N GLY A 540 -52.93 50.26 -26.68
CA GLY A 540 -52.39 51.44 -26.03
C GLY A 540 -52.05 52.49 -27.09
N ILE A 541 -52.53 53.71 -26.85
CA ILE A 541 -52.27 54.90 -27.64
C ILE A 541 -50.76 55.05 -27.83
N ASP A 542 -50.33 55.10 -29.09
CA ASP A 542 -49.01 55.50 -29.52
C ASP A 542 -48.79 56.95 -29.08
N ILE A 543 -47.94 57.16 -28.07
CA ILE A 543 -47.43 58.48 -27.73
C ILE A 543 -45.97 58.49 -28.17
N SER A 544 -45.78 59.12 -29.33
CA SER A 544 -44.55 59.57 -29.99
C SER A 544 -43.32 59.78 -29.11
#